data_AF-A0A1F6CU45-F1
#
_entry.id   AF-A0A1F6CU45-F1
#
_cell.length_a   1.000
_cell.length_b   1.000
_cell.length_c   1.000
_cell.angle_alpha   90.00
_cell.angle_beta   90.00
_cell.angle_gamma   90.00
#
_symmetry.space_group_name_H-M   'P 1'
#
loop_
_entity.id
_entity.type
_entity.pdbx_description
1 polymer ?
#
loop_
_entity_poly.entity_id
_entity_poly.type
_entity_poly.pdbx_seq_one_letter_code
_entity_poly.pdbx_strand_id
1 'polypeptide(L)' 'MNMKLSKAMHVGSVIVGFIGVVWFLIAVFGSPESAFGITKMDALACAAILILIAIWTQIGTIHHMMLERRGEII' A
#
# COMPACT_ATOMS: atom_id res chain seq x y z
N MET A 1 23.09 -2.06 3.59
CA MET A 1 22.27 -2.11 2.35
C MET A 1 23.00 -1.33 1.27
N ASN A 2 23.38 -1.94 0.14
CA ASN A 2 24.07 -1.23 -0.94
C ASN A 2 23.13 -0.16 -1.52
N MET A 3 23.59 1.08 -1.74
CA MET A 3 22.78 2.21 -2.24
C MET A 3 21.99 1.89 -3.52
N LYS A 4 22.45 0.91 -4.31
CA LYS A 4 21.78 0.40 -5.51
C LYS A 4 20.49 -0.38 -5.20
N LEU A 5 20.49 -1.21 -4.16
CA LEU A 5 19.34 -2.05 -3.78
C LEU A 5 18.18 -1.19 -3.26
N SER A 6 18.48 -0.21 -2.39
CA SER A 6 17.48 0.71 -1.84
C SER A 6 16.75 1.49 -2.95
N LYS A 7 17.50 2.03 -3.92
CA LYS A 7 16.92 2.73 -5.07
C LYS A 7 16.08 1.81 -5.95
N ALA A 8 16.54 0.59 -6.20
CA ALA A 8 15.79 -0.40 -6.98
C ALA A 8 14.46 -0.76 -6.30
N MET A 9 14.47 -0.97 -4.98
CA MET A 9 13.26 -1.22 -4.20
C MET A 9 12.31 -0.02 -4.21
N HIS A 10 12.83 1.20 -4.08
CA HIS A 10 12.00 2.40 -4.14
C HIS A 10 11.30 2.52 -5.48
N VAL A 11 12.04 2.44 -6.59
CA VAL A 11 11.45 2.49 -7.94
C VAL A 11 10.47 1.35 -8.17
N GLY A 12 10.82 0.13 -7.74
CA GLY A 12 9.93 -1.02 -7.81
C GLY A 12 8.61 -0.79 -7.07
N SER A 13 8.67 -0.24 -5.86
CA SER A 13 7.46 0.05 -5.07
C SER A 13 6.56 1.10 -5.74
N VAL A 14 7.15 2.12 -6.37
CA VAL A 14 6.38 3.14 -7.11
C VAL A 14 5.69 2.54 -8.33
N ILE A 15 6.39 1.70 -9.10
CA ILE A 15 5.83 1.05 -10.29
C ILE A 15 4.69 0.10 -9.88
N VAL A 16 4.91 -0.76 -8.88
CA VAL A 16 3.90 -1.70 -8.39
C VAL A 16 2.68 -0.95 -7.83
N GLY A 17 2.91 0.13 -7.08
CA GLY A 17 1.84 0.99 -6.58
C GLY A 17 1.01 1.61 -7.71
N PHE A 18 1.66 2.14 -8.76
CA PHE A 18 0.98 2.71 -9.92
C PHE A 18 0.14 1.67 -10.68
N ILE A 19 0.70 0.48 -10.92
CA ILE A 19 -0.04 -0.64 -11.53
C ILE A 19 -1.27 -0.98 -10.69
N GLY A 20 -1.13 -1.05 -9.36
CA GLY A 20 -2.24 -1.30 -8.44
C GLY A 20 -3.35 -0.27 -8.54
N VAL A 21 -3.02 1.03 -8.65
CA VAL A 21 -4.00 2.10 -8.85
C VAL A 21 -4.75 1.94 -10.17
N VAL A 22 -4.04 1.70 -11.28
CA VAL A 22 -4.67 1.48 -12.59
C VAL A 22 -5.59 0.26 -12.55
N TRP A 23 -5.13 -0.85 -11.94
CA TRP A 23 -5.91 -2.07 -11.81
C TRP A 23 -7.19 -1.87 -11.00
N PHE A 24 -7.09 -1.14 -9.89
CA PHE A 24 -8.24 -0.77 -9.07
C PHE A 24 -9.27 0.05 -9.86
N LEU A 25 -8.83 1.03 -10.66
CA LEU A 25 -9.73 1.81 -11.50
C LEU A 25 -10.47 0.94 -12.53
N ILE A 26 -9.77 -0.01 -13.16
CA ILE A 26 -10.38 -0.98 -14.08
C ILE A 26 -11.44 -1.82 -13.34
N ALA A 27 -11.13 -2.35 -12.16
CA ALA A 27 -12.07 -3.17 -11.38
C ALA A 27 -13.31 -2.38 -10.90
N VAL A 28 -13.17 -1.08 -10.64
CA VAL A 28 -14.25 -0.22 -10.10
C VAL A 28 -15.15 0.36 -11.18
N PHE A 29 -14.58 0.74 -12.33
CA PHE A 29 -15.30 1.41 -13.42
C PHE A 29 -15.57 0.52 -14.62
N GLY A 30 -14.87 -0.60 -14.75
CA GLY A 30 -15.09 -1.61 -15.79
C GLY A 30 -16.13 -2.65 -15.43
N SER A 31 -16.24 -3.69 -16.26
CA SER A 31 -17.06 -4.88 -15.97
C SER A 31 -16.25 -5.93 -15.19
N PRO A 32 -16.88 -6.91 -14.52
CA PRO A 32 -16.15 -7.97 -13.83
C PRO A 32 -15.13 -8.71 -14.73
N GLU A 33 -15.45 -8.90 -16.01
CA GLU A 33 -14.55 -9.53 -16.99
C GLU A 33 -13.30 -8.69 -17.30
N SER A 34 -13.37 -7.37 -17.13
CA SER A 34 -12.23 -6.47 -17.35
C SER A 34 -11.15 -6.60 -16.26
N ALA A 35 -11.48 -7.22 -15.13
CA ALA A 35 -10.59 -7.42 -13.99
C ALA A 35 -10.52 -8.90 -13.55
N PHE A 36 -10.55 -9.84 -14.49
CA PHE A 36 -10.45 -11.29 -14.23
C PHE A 36 -11.52 -11.82 -13.26
N GLY A 37 -12.75 -11.34 -13.37
CA GLY A 37 -13.87 -11.75 -12.50
C GLY A 37 -13.93 -11.03 -11.15
N ILE A 38 -13.00 -10.11 -10.86
CA ILE A 38 -13.05 -9.27 -9.65
C ILE A 38 -14.19 -8.28 -9.79
N THR A 39 -15.13 -8.30 -8.84
CA THR A 39 -16.24 -7.35 -8.83
C THR A 39 -15.85 -6.03 -8.17
N LYS A 40 -16.64 -5.00 -8.45
CA LYS A 40 -16.52 -3.69 -7.78
C LYS A 40 -16.58 -3.80 -6.26
N MET A 41 -17.44 -4.68 -5.74
CA MET A 41 -17.59 -4.87 -4.29
C MET A 41 -16.33 -5.49 -3.67
N ASP A 42 -15.72 -6.47 -4.35
CA ASP A 42 -14.46 -7.08 -3.92
C ASP A 42 -13.33 -6.04 -3.88
N ALA A 43 -13.24 -5.21 -4.94
CA ALA A 43 -12.24 -4.15 -5.03
C ALA A 43 -12.39 -3.11 -3.90
N LEU A 44 -13.61 -2.65 -3.63
CA LEU A 44 -13.87 -1.67 -2.57
C LEU A 44 -13.61 -2.24 -1.18
N ALA A 45 -14.02 -3.49 -0.92
CA ALA A 45 -13.77 -4.15 0.35
C ALA A 45 -12.26 -4.33 0.60
N CYS A 46 -11.51 -4.76 -0.42
CA CYS A 46 -10.06 -4.87 -0.34
C CYS A 46 -9.40 -3.51 -0.06
N ALA A 47 -9.82 -2.46 -0.78
CA ALA A 47 -9.30 -1.11 -0.56
C ALA A 47 -9.56 -0.61 0.87
N ALA A 48 -10.74 -0.88 1.45
CA ALA A 48 -11.03 -0.50 2.83
C ALA A 48 -10.06 -1.16 3.83
N ILE A 49 -9.78 -2.46 3.65
CA ILE A 49 -8.82 -3.19 4.50
C ILE A 49 -7.41 -2.65 4.31
N LEU A 50 -6.97 -2.42 3.07
CA LEU A 50 -5.64 -1.90 2.76
C LEU A 50 -5.43 -0.49 3.32
N ILE A 51 -6.45 0.37 3.26
CA ILE A 51 -6.41 1.70 3.87
C ILE A 51 -6.26 1.58 5.39
N LEU A 52 -7.03 0.69 6.03
CA LEU A 52 -6.92 0.46 7.46
C LEU A 52 -5.50 0.01 7.85
N ILE A 53 -4.95 -0.97 7.14
CA ILE A 53 -3.56 -1.44 7.34
C ILE A 53 -2.59 -0.28 7.18
N ALA A 54 -2.69 0.52 6.11
CA ALA A 54 -1.80 1.64 5.86
C ALA A 54 -1.83 2.67 7.00
N ILE A 55 -3.01 3.00 7.52
CA ILE A 55 -3.17 3.91 8.66
C ILE A 55 -2.47 3.34 9.89
N TRP A 56 -2.77 2.08 10.27
CA TRP A 56 -2.18 1.47 11.46
C TRP A 56 -0.66 1.32 11.36
N THR A 57 -0.13 0.94 10.19
CA THR A 57 1.32 0.86 9.97
C THR A 57 1.99 2.23 10.10
N GLN A 58 1.38 3.29 9.56
CA GLN A 58 1.92 4.65 9.70
C GLN A 58 1.87 5.14 11.14
N ILE A 59 0.74 4.92 11.84
CA ILE A 59 0.60 5.27 13.27
C ILE A 59 1.67 4.54 14.09
N GLY A 60 1.84 3.23 13.90
CA GLY A 60 2.87 2.44 14.57
C GLY A 60 4.28 2.95 14.30
N THR A 61 4.58 3.30 13.05
CA THR A 61 5.89 3.87 12.66
C THR A 61 6.13 5.21 13.34
N ILE A 62 5.14 6.11 13.35
CA ILE A 62 5.22 7.41 14.04
C ILE A 62 5.39 7.19 15.55
N HIS A 63 4.65 6.26 16.14
CA HIS A 63 4.75 5.93 17.56
C HIS A 63 6.17 5.47 17.92
N HIS A 64 6.73 4.50 17.19
CA HIS A 64 8.12 4.05 17.39
C HIS A 64 9.14 5.17 17.22
N MET A 65 9.02 6.00 16.17
CA MET A 65 9.93 7.15 15.99
C MET A 65 9.81 8.18 17.13
N MET A 66 8.64 8.35 17.74
CA MET A 66 8.47 9.24 18.90
C MET A 66 9.14 8.70 20.15
N LEU A 67 9.06 7.39 20.38
CA LEU A 67 9.68 6.71 21.52
C LEU A 67 11.21 6.79 21.43
N GLU A 68 11.78 6.49 20.25
CA GLU A 68 13.21 6.63 19.99
C GLU A 68 13.73 8.05 20.26
N ARG A 69 12.96 9.08 19.87
CA ARG A 69 13.30 10.49 20.14
C ARG A 69 13.26 10.87 21.62
N ARG A 70 12.44 10.19 22.42
CA ARG A 70 12.30 10.43 23.87
C ARG A 70 13.30 9.64 24.71
N GLY A 71 14.15 8.81 24.09
CA GLY A 71 15.05 7.89 24.79
C GLY A 71 14.33 6.67 25.37
N GLU A 72 13.05 6.48 25.05
CA GLU A 72 12.29 5.28 25.38
C GLU A 72 12.58 4.25 24.29
N ILE A 73 13.61 3.43 24.49
CA ILE A 73 13.90 2.28 23.61
C ILE A 73 12.96 1.16 24.06
N ILE A 74 12.00 0.77 23.20
CA ILE A 74 11.15 -0.42 23.40
C ILE A 74 11.69 -1.57 22.57
#